data_AF-A0A2V7KUZ1-F1
#
_entry.id   AF-A0A2V7KUZ1-F1
#
_cell.length_a   1.000
_cell.length_b   1.000
_cell.length_c   1.000
_cell.angle_alpha   90.00
_cell.angle_beta   90.00
_cell.angle_gamma   90.00
#
_symmetry.space_group_name_H-M   'P 1'
#
loop_
_entity.id
_entity.type
_entity.pdbx_description
1 polymer ?
#
loop_
_entity_poly.entity_id
_entity_poly.type
_entity_poly.pdbx_seq_one_letter_code
_entity_poly.pdbx_strand_id
1 'polypeptide(L)'
;LANFFNVETRAIRGWREWPYAYVISARQDSVALSAMLGILRRGGVEIRTALQSFSVQGQRHAAGTYVVVLRQPYAAFAKTLLEVQNYPDRRLYPGGPPERPYDVTAHTLPLLMRVTAIAANDSLRVPLSPPITPRSVNPIPPLQADTQRIGLYKSYDAAMDEGWTRWVYDNW
;
A
#
# COMPACT_ATOMS: atom_id res chain seq x y z
N LEU A 1 -9.78 -21.96 -11.62
CA LEU A 1 -8.33 -21.63 -11.60
C LEU A 1 -7.85 -20.86 -12.84
N ALA A 2 -8.37 -21.10 -14.05
CA ALA A 2 -7.98 -20.37 -15.27
C ALA A 2 -8.12 -18.83 -15.17
N ASN A 3 -9.17 -18.32 -14.51
CA ASN A 3 -9.35 -16.87 -14.33
C ASN A 3 -8.22 -16.24 -13.51
N PHE A 4 -7.81 -16.86 -12.39
CA PHE A 4 -6.69 -16.35 -11.59
C PHE A 4 -5.39 -16.34 -12.39
N PHE A 5 -5.07 -17.43 -13.09
CA PHE A 5 -3.90 -17.47 -13.96
C PHE A 5 -3.91 -16.37 -15.03
N ASN A 6 -5.06 -16.11 -15.65
CA ASN A 6 -5.21 -15.07 -16.65
C ASN A 6 -5.06 -13.66 -16.06
N VAL A 7 -5.59 -13.42 -14.86
CA VAL A 7 -5.45 -12.15 -14.14
C VAL A 7 -3.98 -11.89 -13.81
N GLU A 8 -3.28 -12.86 -13.22
CA GLU A 8 -1.87 -12.72 -12.86
C GLU A 8 -0.97 -12.59 -14.11
N THR A 9 -1.27 -13.33 -15.17
CA THR A 9 -0.55 -13.20 -16.45
C THR A 9 -0.70 -11.80 -17.04
N ARG A 10 -1.90 -11.21 -16.95
CA ARG A 10 -2.13 -9.81 -17.38
C ARG A 10 -1.37 -8.83 -16.50
N ALA A 11 -1.35 -9.04 -15.19
CA ALA A 11 -0.59 -8.22 -14.25
C ALA A 11 0.91 -8.21 -14.56
N ILE A 12 1.50 -9.37 -14.87
CA ILE A 12 2.91 -9.48 -15.25
C ILE A 12 3.19 -8.79 -16.60
N ARG A 13 2.29 -8.93 -17.58
CA ARG A 13 2.42 -8.23 -18.87
C ARG A 13 2.36 -6.71 -18.71
N GLY A 14 1.58 -6.25 -17.72
CA GLY A 14 1.37 -4.85 -17.42
C GLY A 14 0.38 -4.17 -18.37
N TRP A 15 0.09 -2.90 -18.07
CA TRP A 15 -0.78 -2.03 -18.87
C TRP A 15 0.00 -0.82 -19.38
N ARG A 16 -0.34 -0.32 -20.57
CA ARG A 16 0.39 0.78 -21.22
C ARG A 16 0.37 2.08 -20.43
N GLU A 17 -0.72 2.34 -19.71
CA GLU A 17 -0.93 3.59 -18.96
C GLU A 17 -0.37 3.52 -17.54
N TRP A 18 0.08 2.35 -17.10
CA TRP A 18 0.62 2.17 -15.76
C TRP A 18 2.10 2.52 -15.75
N PRO A 19 2.62 3.05 -14.63
CA PRO A 19 4.05 3.24 -14.50
C PRO A 19 4.76 1.89 -14.57
N TYR A 20 5.98 1.89 -15.08
CA TYR A 20 6.84 0.70 -15.07
C TYR A 20 7.15 0.25 -13.64
N ALA A 21 7.44 1.20 -12.75
CA ALA A 21 7.77 0.93 -11.36
C ALA A 21 7.47 2.12 -10.44
N TYR A 22 7.45 1.86 -9.13
CA TYR A 22 7.55 2.89 -8.10
C TYR A 22 8.94 2.87 -7.46
N VAL A 23 9.52 4.04 -7.28
CA VAL A 23 10.83 4.27 -6.66
C VAL A 23 10.60 4.89 -5.29
N ILE A 24 11.08 4.21 -4.24
CA ILE A 24 10.89 4.61 -2.84
C ILE A 24 12.28 4.82 -2.21
N SER A 25 12.54 6.04 -1.77
CA SER A 25 13.87 6.41 -1.25
C SER A 25 14.19 5.68 0.04
N ALA A 26 15.32 4.96 0.07
CA ALA A 26 15.81 4.30 1.27
C ALA A 26 16.37 5.27 2.33
N ARG A 27 16.65 6.54 1.96
CA ARG A 27 17.17 7.56 2.89
C ARG A 27 16.11 8.06 3.88
N GLN A 28 14.86 7.70 3.69
CA GLN A 28 13.73 8.09 4.55
C GLN A 28 13.52 7.07 5.67
N ASP A 29 14.61 6.44 6.12
CA ASP A 29 14.59 5.33 7.07
C ASP A 29 13.80 5.75 8.33
N SER A 30 12.63 5.16 8.44
CA SER A 30 11.62 5.48 9.44
C SER A 30 10.81 4.23 9.73
N VAL A 31 10.20 4.21 10.92
CA VAL A 31 9.26 3.15 11.29
C VAL A 31 8.10 3.10 10.29
N ALA A 32 7.67 4.25 9.78
CA ALA A 32 6.62 4.38 8.77
C ALA A 32 7.01 3.72 7.43
N LEU A 33 8.22 3.96 6.91
CA LEU A 33 8.72 3.28 5.71
C LEU A 33 8.79 1.77 5.93
N SER A 34 9.34 1.32 7.05
CA SER A 34 9.42 -0.11 7.39
C SER A 34 8.04 -0.77 7.49
N ALA A 35 7.06 -0.07 8.07
CA ALA A 35 5.68 -0.54 8.15
C ALA A 35 5.03 -0.60 6.76
N MET A 36 5.22 0.42 5.92
CA MET A 36 4.72 0.46 4.54
C MET A 36 5.25 -0.71 3.71
N LEU A 37 6.56 -0.93 3.73
CA LEU A 37 7.20 -2.05 3.05
C LEU A 37 6.70 -3.40 3.59
N GLY A 38 6.44 -3.48 4.90
CA GLY A 38 5.80 -4.63 5.54
C GLY A 38 4.38 -4.90 5.05
N ILE A 39 3.56 -3.85 4.88
CA ILE A 39 2.19 -3.97 4.32
C ILE A 39 2.24 -4.49 2.88
N LEU A 40 3.08 -3.88 2.03
CA LEU A 40 3.25 -4.29 0.64
C LEU A 40 3.70 -5.76 0.55
N ARG A 41 4.70 -6.15 1.34
CA ARG A 41 5.18 -7.53 1.40
C ARG A 41 4.10 -8.50 1.86
N ARG A 42 3.33 -8.16 2.90
CA ARG A 42 2.20 -9.00 3.38
C ARG A 42 1.14 -9.17 2.30
N GLY A 43 0.93 -8.17 1.46
CA GLY A 43 0.06 -8.26 0.27
C GLY A 43 0.68 -8.96 -0.93
N GLY A 44 1.84 -9.63 -0.78
CA GLY A 44 2.50 -10.38 -1.84
C GLY A 44 3.35 -9.55 -2.80
N VAL A 45 3.53 -8.24 -2.56
CA VAL A 45 4.29 -7.37 -3.45
C VAL A 45 5.79 -7.66 -3.31
N GLU A 46 6.41 -8.03 -4.42
CA GLU A 46 7.85 -8.12 -4.58
C GLU A 46 8.48 -6.72 -4.57
N ILE A 47 9.45 -6.55 -3.68
CA ILE A 47 10.22 -5.32 -3.50
C ILE A 47 11.67 -5.65 -3.83
N ARG A 48 12.34 -4.79 -4.61
CA ARG A 48 13.75 -4.94 -5.01
C ARG A 48 14.55 -3.73 -4.58
N THR A 49 15.88 -3.80 -4.64
CA THR A 49 16.74 -2.64 -4.47
C THR A 49 17.53 -2.34 -5.73
N ALA A 50 17.78 -1.07 -5.99
CA ALA A 50 18.67 -0.64 -7.05
C ALA A 50 20.13 -0.96 -6.67
N LEU A 51 20.86 -1.68 -7.52
CA LEU A 51 22.26 -2.06 -7.23
C LEU A 51 23.24 -0.91 -7.50
N GLN A 52 22.80 0.12 -8.22
CA GLN A 52 23.60 1.29 -8.59
C GLN A 52 22.78 2.57 -8.45
N SER A 53 23.45 3.74 -8.48
CA SER A 53 22.74 5.01 -8.55
C SER A 53 22.13 5.23 -9.93
N PHE A 54 20.95 5.82 -10.00
CA PHE A 54 20.24 6.09 -11.25
C PHE A 54 19.40 7.37 -11.12
N SER A 55 18.85 7.87 -12.23
CA SER A 55 18.01 9.07 -12.23
C SER A 55 16.61 8.77 -12.76
N VAL A 56 15.59 9.29 -12.10
CA VAL A 56 14.17 9.22 -12.50
C VAL A 56 13.56 10.59 -12.27
N GLN A 57 12.80 11.11 -13.24
CA GLN A 57 12.17 12.44 -13.18
C GLN A 57 13.15 13.57 -12.76
N GLY A 58 14.41 13.51 -13.25
CA GLY A 58 15.44 14.50 -12.92
C GLY A 58 16.05 14.39 -11.51
N GLN A 59 15.59 13.45 -10.68
CA GLN A 59 16.13 13.21 -9.35
C GLN A 59 17.10 12.02 -9.35
N ARG A 60 18.25 12.18 -8.66
CA ARG A 60 19.23 11.11 -8.50
C ARG A 60 18.90 10.26 -7.28
N HIS A 61 18.82 8.96 -7.49
CA HIS A 61 18.60 7.94 -6.46
C HIS A 61 19.89 7.14 -6.25
N ALA A 62 20.20 6.81 -5.00
CA ALA A 62 21.40 6.05 -4.65
C ALA A 62 21.15 4.54 -4.80
N ALA A 63 22.24 3.76 -4.84
CA ALA A 63 22.15 2.31 -4.64
C ALA A 63 21.46 2.01 -3.28
N GLY A 64 20.71 0.91 -3.21
CA GLY A 64 19.87 0.55 -2.07
C GLY A 64 18.47 1.15 -2.08
N THR A 65 18.14 2.07 -3.01
CA THR A 65 16.78 2.59 -3.19
C THR A 65 15.81 1.44 -3.48
N TYR A 66 14.65 1.44 -2.82
CA TYR A 66 13.63 0.42 -3.03
C TYR A 66 12.88 0.66 -4.35
N VAL A 67 12.62 -0.42 -5.07
CA VAL A 67 11.93 -0.39 -6.36
C VAL A 67 10.85 -1.46 -6.37
N VAL A 68 9.63 -1.05 -6.66
CA VAL A 68 8.47 -1.93 -6.87
C VAL A 68 8.13 -1.92 -8.35
N VAL A 69 8.54 -2.95 -9.08
CA VAL A 69 8.26 -3.08 -10.53
C VAL A 69 6.83 -3.58 -10.70
N LEU A 70 6.04 -2.93 -11.56
CA LEU A 70 4.63 -3.31 -11.81
C LEU A 70 4.46 -4.41 -12.87
N ARG A 71 5.44 -5.32 -12.97
CA ARG A 71 5.42 -6.49 -13.85
C ARG A 71 5.55 -7.76 -13.03
N GLN A 72 4.63 -7.89 -12.09
CA GLN A 72 4.56 -8.96 -11.10
C GLN A 72 3.08 -9.30 -10.84
N PRO A 73 2.76 -10.49 -10.29
CA PRO A 73 1.39 -10.90 -10.01
C PRO A 73 0.57 -9.83 -9.25
N TYR A 74 1.12 -9.35 -8.13
CA TYR A 74 0.46 -8.35 -7.28
C TYR A 74 0.64 -6.89 -7.72
N ALA A 75 0.91 -6.64 -9.01
CA ALA A 75 1.11 -5.28 -9.53
C ALA A 75 -0.11 -4.37 -9.34
N ALA A 76 -1.33 -4.91 -9.49
CA ALA A 76 -2.55 -4.14 -9.29
C ALA A 76 -2.71 -3.69 -7.84
N PHE A 77 -2.42 -4.58 -6.88
CA PHE A 77 -2.44 -4.25 -5.46
C PHE A 77 -1.37 -3.20 -5.11
N ALA A 78 -0.15 -3.37 -5.61
CA ALA A 78 0.93 -2.40 -5.43
C ALA A 78 0.55 -1.02 -6.00
N LYS A 79 -0.03 -0.98 -7.21
CA LYS A 79 -0.47 0.27 -7.84
C LYS A 79 -1.49 1.00 -6.99
N THR A 80 -2.55 0.32 -6.55
CA THR A 80 -3.61 0.92 -5.75
C THR A 80 -3.10 1.56 -4.46
N LEU A 81 -2.10 0.95 -3.82
CA LEU A 81 -1.56 1.46 -2.55
C LEU A 81 -0.51 2.56 -2.73
N LEU A 82 0.21 2.59 -3.85
CA LEU A 82 1.32 3.51 -4.09
C LEU A 82 0.93 4.73 -4.92
N GLU A 83 -0.12 4.64 -5.72
CA GLU A 83 -0.59 5.71 -6.58
C GLU A 83 -1.26 6.84 -5.79
N VAL A 84 -0.98 8.08 -6.20
CA VAL A 84 -1.76 9.23 -5.74
C VAL A 84 -3.10 9.21 -6.45
N GLN A 85 -4.16 8.98 -5.69
CA GLN A 85 -5.52 8.89 -6.23
C GLN A 85 -6.08 10.28 -6.55
N ASN A 86 -6.66 10.43 -7.74
CA ASN A 86 -7.39 11.62 -8.13
C ASN A 86 -8.90 11.35 -7.99
N TYR A 87 -9.51 11.89 -6.93
CA TYR A 87 -10.94 11.78 -6.73
C TYR A 87 -11.68 12.84 -7.55
N PRO A 88 -12.75 12.51 -8.28
CA PRO A 88 -13.50 13.48 -9.06
C PRO A 88 -14.15 14.55 -8.16
N ASP A 89 -14.34 15.78 -8.68
CA ASP A 89 -15.15 16.80 -8.00
C ASP A 89 -16.62 16.37 -8.04
N ARG A 90 -17.04 15.66 -6.99
CA ARG A 90 -18.42 15.23 -6.82
C ARG A 90 -19.19 16.28 -6.02
N ARG A 91 -20.33 16.69 -6.57
CA ARG A 91 -21.23 17.69 -5.99
C ARG A 91 -22.64 17.14 -5.96
N LEU A 92 -23.45 17.60 -5.00
CA LEU A 92 -24.85 17.18 -4.87
C LEU A 92 -25.70 17.52 -6.11
N TYR A 93 -25.32 18.57 -6.84
CA TYR A 93 -25.88 19.01 -8.12
C TYR A 93 -24.86 19.92 -8.83
N PRO A 94 -25.00 20.20 -10.15
CA PRO A 94 -24.09 21.09 -10.88
C PRO A 94 -23.98 22.47 -10.22
N GLY A 95 -22.77 22.88 -9.85
CA GLY A 95 -22.49 24.15 -9.13
C GLY A 95 -22.79 24.12 -7.62
N GLY A 96 -23.38 23.05 -7.10
CA GLY A 96 -23.69 22.86 -5.68
C GLY A 96 -22.47 22.59 -4.80
N PRO A 97 -22.67 22.39 -3.48
CA PRO A 97 -21.57 22.05 -2.57
C PRO A 97 -20.97 20.67 -2.87
N PRO A 98 -19.70 20.43 -2.51
CA PRO A 98 -19.09 19.11 -2.58
C PRO A 98 -19.91 18.07 -1.82
N GLU A 99 -20.05 16.88 -2.41
CA GLU A 99 -20.62 15.71 -1.75
C GLU A 99 -19.71 15.33 -0.58
N ARG A 100 -20.30 15.19 0.62
CA ARG A 100 -19.51 14.88 1.82
C ARG A 100 -18.92 13.47 1.67
N PRO A 101 -17.59 13.33 1.77
CA PRO A 101 -16.98 12.00 1.78
C PRO A 101 -17.39 11.27 3.06
N TYR A 102 -17.55 9.95 2.97
CA TYR A 102 -17.53 9.08 4.15
C TYR A 102 -16.12 9.06 4.74
N ASP A 103 -15.96 8.57 5.97
CA ASP A 103 -14.80 8.75 6.87
C ASP A 103 -13.38 8.46 6.32
N VAL A 104 -13.22 7.96 5.10
CA VAL A 104 -11.91 7.69 4.46
C VAL A 104 -11.87 8.21 3.03
N THR A 105 -10.88 9.07 2.74
CA THR A 105 -10.75 9.73 1.43
C THR A 105 -9.71 9.08 0.50
N ALA A 106 -8.76 8.27 1.01
CA ALA A 106 -7.80 7.53 0.18
C ALA A 106 -7.08 6.39 0.94
N HIS A 107 -6.57 5.41 0.19
CA HIS A 107 -5.69 4.32 0.67
C HIS A 107 -4.23 4.46 0.18
N THR A 108 -3.82 5.65 -0.23
CA THR A 108 -2.46 5.92 -0.73
C THR A 108 -1.46 5.90 0.43
N LEU A 109 -0.80 4.76 0.64
CA LEU A 109 0.12 4.55 1.77
C LEU A 109 1.26 5.58 1.83
N PRO A 110 1.93 5.97 0.71
CA PRO A 110 2.99 6.97 0.76
C PRO A 110 2.53 8.29 1.39
N LEU A 111 1.32 8.76 1.07
CA LEU A 111 0.76 9.98 1.65
C LEU A 111 0.40 9.80 3.14
N LEU A 112 -0.27 8.70 3.48
CA LEU A 112 -0.68 8.39 4.85
C LEU A 112 0.51 8.21 5.81
N MET A 113 1.63 7.71 5.28
CA MET A 113 2.82 7.37 6.06
C MET A 113 3.94 8.40 5.91
N ARG A 114 3.71 9.51 5.19
CA ARG A 114 4.71 10.55 4.91
C ARG A 114 5.99 9.97 4.27
N VAL A 115 5.82 9.01 3.35
CA VAL A 115 6.90 8.39 2.58
C VAL A 115 6.83 8.91 1.15
N THR A 116 7.98 9.23 0.55
CA THR A 116 8.03 9.60 -0.86
C THR A 116 8.15 8.36 -1.74
N ALA A 117 7.16 8.18 -2.61
CA ALA A 117 7.18 7.21 -3.71
C ALA A 117 7.00 7.96 -5.02
N ILE A 118 7.87 7.68 -6.00
CA ILE A 118 7.87 8.33 -7.31
C ILE A 118 7.55 7.30 -8.39
N ALA A 119 6.62 7.60 -9.27
CA ALA A 119 6.31 6.76 -10.42
C ALA A 119 7.39 6.90 -11.51
N ALA A 120 7.99 5.79 -11.90
CA ALA A 120 8.83 5.69 -13.09
C ALA A 120 7.95 5.16 -14.24
N ASN A 121 7.58 6.03 -15.18
CA ASN A 121 6.71 5.65 -16.29
C ASN A 121 7.45 4.77 -17.32
N ASP A 122 8.69 5.15 -17.63
CA ASP A 122 9.56 4.40 -18.53
C ASP A 122 10.37 3.32 -17.81
N SER A 123 10.99 2.44 -18.59
CA SER A 123 11.84 1.39 -18.05
C SER A 123 13.03 1.95 -17.28
N LEU A 124 13.32 1.34 -16.13
CA LEU A 124 14.46 1.71 -15.30
C LEU A 124 15.77 1.20 -15.91
N ARG A 125 16.69 2.11 -16.22
CA ARG A 125 18.05 1.80 -16.71
C ARG A 125 19.01 1.54 -15.53
N VAL A 126 18.67 0.58 -14.67
CA VAL A 126 19.50 0.22 -13.52
C VAL A 126 19.32 -1.26 -13.18
N PRO A 127 20.40 -2.00 -12.86
CA PRO A 127 20.27 -3.36 -12.39
C PRO A 127 19.58 -3.40 -11.01
N LEU A 128 18.62 -4.30 -10.86
CA LEU A 128 17.86 -4.52 -9.63
C LEU A 128 18.28 -5.84 -8.97
N SER A 129 18.20 -5.89 -7.65
CA SER A 129 18.34 -7.14 -6.90
C SER A 129 17.22 -8.15 -7.24
N PRO A 130 17.39 -9.43 -6.86
CA PRO A 130 16.24 -10.31 -6.63
C PRO A 130 15.25 -9.68 -5.61
N PRO A 131 13.99 -10.14 -5.56
CA PRO A 131 13.06 -9.71 -4.52
C PRO A 131 13.68 -9.89 -3.12
N ILE A 132 13.57 -8.85 -2.30
CA ILE A 132 14.10 -8.82 -0.94
C ILE A 132 12.97 -8.91 0.09
N THR A 133 13.32 -9.33 1.29
CA THR A 133 12.47 -9.18 2.48
C THR A 133 12.93 -7.94 3.23
N PRO A 134 12.28 -6.78 3.04
CA PRO A 134 12.65 -5.58 3.78
C PRO A 134 12.38 -5.76 5.27
N ARG A 135 13.19 -5.08 6.10
CA ARG A 135 12.94 -4.99 7.54
C ARG A 135 11.56 -4.36 7.74
N SER A 136 10.65 -5.13 8.34
CA SER A 136 9.31 -4.66 8.69
C SER A 136 9.20 -4.56 10.19
N VAL A 137 8.72 -3.44 10.69
CA VAL A 137 8.32 -3.28 12.09
C VAL A 137 6.82 -3.52 12.16
N ASN A 138 6.36 -4.36 13.09
CA ASN A 138 4.94 -4.39 13.42
C ASN A 138 4.64 -3.16 14.27
N PRO A 139 3.80 -2.22 13.78
CA PRO A 139 3.51 -1.01 14.54
C PRO A 139 2.63 -1.30 15.76
N ILE A 140 1.97 -2.47 15.79
CA ILE A 140 1.16 -2.92 16.91
C ILE A 140 2.06 -3.74 17.84
N PRO A 141 2.27 -3.30 19.10
CA PRO A 141 2.87 -4.14 20.12
C PRO A 141 2.10 -5.46 20.25
N PRO A 142 2.75 -6.58 20.61
CA PRO A 142 2.02 -7.78 20.95
C PRO A 142 1.03 -7.46 22.07
N LEU A 143 -0.24 -7.86 21.89
CA LEU A 143 -1.23 -7.77 22.95
C LEU A 143 -0.75 -8.66 24.10
N GLN A 144 -0.36 -8.03 25.22
CA GLN A 144 -0.24 -8.75 26.48
C GLN A 144 -1.67 -8.98 26.96
N ALA A 145 -2.15 -10.22 26.78
CA ALA A 145 -3.42 -10.65 27.33
C ALA A 145 -3.29 -10.66 28.86
N ASP A 146 -3.74 -9.60 29.51
CA ASP A 146 -4.06 -9.64 30.92
C ASP A 146 -5.45 -10.26 31.07
N THR A 147 -5.66 -11.11 32.07
CA THR A 147 -6.91 -11.87 32.26
C THR A 147 -8.02 -11.00 32.87
N GLN A 148 -8.20 -9.78 32.34
CA GLN A 148 -9.29 -8.91 32.74
C GLN A 148 -10.62 -9.39 32.17
N ARG A 149 -11.63 -9.48 33.04
CA ARG A 149 -13.01 -9.77 32.64
C ARG A 149 -13.61 -8.51 32.02
N ILE A 150 -13.85 -8.54 30.71
CA ILE A 150 -14.43 -7.44 29.95
C ILE A 150 -15.93 -7.72 29.75
N GLY A 151 -16.78 -6.80 30.18
CA GLY A 151 -18.21 -6.82 29.87
C GLY A 151 -18.54 -5.86 28.73
N LEU A 152 -19.19 -6.35 27.68
CA LEU A 152 -19.67 -5.52 26.56
C LEU A 152 -21.13 -5.14 26.78
N TYR A 153 -21.42 -3.84 26.76
CA TYR A 153 -22.80 -3.36 26.67
C TYR A 153 -23.32 -3.55 25.25
N LYS A 154 -24.48 -4.19 25.12
CA LYS A 154 -25.17 -4.37 23.84
C LYS A 154 -26.24 -3.30 23.68
N SER A 155 -26.07 -2.43 22.69
CA SER A 155 -27.10 -1.44 22.31
C SER A 155 -28.33 -2.12 21.73
N TYR A 156 -29.49 -1.47 21.84
CA TYR A 156 -30.70 -1.89 21.13
C TYR A 156 -30.62 -1.58 19.63
N ASP A 157 -29.85 -0.56 19.25
CA ASP A 157 -29.58 -0.17 17.88
C ASP A 157 -28.09 -0.36 17.61
N ALA A 158 -27.75 -1.44 16.91
CA ALA A 158 -26.37 -1.91 16.75
C ALA A 158 -25.64 -1.09 15.69
N ALA A 159 -24.46 -0.57 16.03
CA ALA A 159 -23.57 0.03 15.04
C ALA A 159 -22.94 -1.05 14.14
N MET A 160 -22.55 -0.67 12.91
CA MET A 160 -21.88 -1.59 11.96
C MET A 160 -20.63 -2.25 12.54
N ASP A 161 -19.95 -1.57 13.47
CA ASP A 161 -18.72 -2.04 14.10
C ASP A 161 -18.95 -3.10 15.20
N GLU A 162 -20.17 -3.25 15.73
CA GLU A 162 -20.47 -4.25 16.77
C GLU A 162 -20.15 -5.68 16.32
N GLY A 163 -20.30 -5.96 15.03
CA GLY A 163 -19.98 -7.27 14.45
C GLY A 163 -18.50 -7.63 14.57
N TRP A 164 -17.60 -6.66 14.33
CA TRP A 164 -16.16 -6.85 14.44
C TRP A 164 -15.72 -7.02 15.89
N THR A 165 -16.26 -6.18 16.79
CA THR A 165 -15.98 -6.29 18.21
C THR A 165 -16.38 -7.67 18.73
N ARG A 166 -17.58 -8.14 18.38
CA ARG A 166 -18.05 -9.45 18.81
C ARG A 166 -17.22 -10.60 18.25
N TRP A 167 -16.85 -10.55 16.96
CA TRP A 167 -15.98 -11.56 16.35
C TRP A 167 -14.63 -11.69 17.09
N VAL A 168 -14.05 -10.59 17.55
CA VAL A 168 -12.79 -10.62 18.32
C VAL A 168 -12.96 -11.34 19.65
N TYR A 169 -14.04 -11.09 20.39
CA TYR A 169 -14.27 -11.74 21.70
C TYR A 169 -14.86 -13.15 21.62
N ASP A 170 -15.50 -13.51 20.50
CA ASP A 170 -16.06 -14.86 20.33
C ASP A 170 -14.99 -15.89 19.88
N ASN A 171 -13.87 -15.44 19.30
CA ASN A 171 -12.84 -16.32 18.72
C ASN A 171 -11.52 -16.35 19.50
N TRP A 172 -11.38 -15.53 20.54
CA TRP A 172 -10.16 -15.39 21.36
C TRP A 172 -10.51 -15.34 22.85
#